data_AF-A0A846UYR9-F1
#
_entry.id   AF-A0A846UYR9-F1
#
_cell.length_a   1.000
_cell.length_b   1.000
_cell.length_c   1.000
_cell.angle_alpha   90.00
_cell.angle_beta   90.00
_cell.angle_gamma   90.00
#
_symmetry.space_group_name_H-M   'P 1'
#
loop_
_entity.id
_entity.type
_entity.pdbx_description
1 polymer ?
#
loop_
_entity_poly.entity_id
_entity_poly.type
_entity_poly.pdbx_seq_one_letter_code
_entity_poly.pdbx_strand_id
1 'polypeptide(L)'
;MRKAMPALFLLAAAIATGACHDTTHDGAKTEAKPVAGFVTDTAAFDTFIATHPTPAQFHARYPDVQLVTPDMVTTMEMRSNNSRYFPELDKDGRITGGGFR
;
A
#
# COMPACT_ATOMS: atom_id res chain seq x y z
N MET A 1 67.81 28.25 -21.88
CA MET A 1 67.07 27.43 -22.86
C MET A 1 65.60 27.37 -22.45
N ARG A 2 64.69 27.72 -23.39
CA ARG A 2 63.25 27.34 -23.50
C ARG A 2 62.32 27.84 -22.37
N LYS A 3 61.71 29.03 -22.48
CA LYS A 3 60.48 29.48 -23.24
C LYS A 3 59.17 29.32 -22.43
N ALA A 4 58.36 30.38 -22.46
CA ALA A 4 57.16 30.63 -21.65
C ALA A 4 55.83 30.18 -22.30
N MET A 5 54.81 29.97 -21.42
CA MET A 5 53.32 30.08 -21.58
C MET A 5 52.60 29.25 -22.69
N PRO A 6 51.25 29.21 -22.72
CA PRO A 6 50.23 28.87 -21.71
C PRO A 6 49.18 27.87 -22.29
N ALA A 7 48.32 27.22 -21.49
CA ALA A 7 47.04 26.69 -22.02
C ALA A 7 46.00 26.41 -20.91
N LEU A 8 44.96 27.23 -20.95
CA LEU A 8 43.63 27.08 -20.37
C LEU A 8 42.93 25.83 -20.93
N PHE A 9 42.38 24.97 -20.08
CA PHE A 9 41.16 24.22 -20.41
C PHE A 9 40.28 24.05 -19.17
N LEU A 10 39.21 24.84 -19.17
CA LEU A 10 37.98 24.61 -18.42
C LEU A 10 37.40 23.24 -18.80
N LEU A 11 37.02 22.41 -17.83
CA LEU A 11 35.75 21.69 -17.93
C LEU A 11 35.21 21.32 -16.54
N ALA A 12 34.13 22.01 -16.19
CA ALA A 12 33.21 21.62 -15.13
C ALA A 12 32.34 20.46 -15.59
N ALA A 13 32.08 19.49 -14.70
CA ALA A 13 30.82 18.76 -14.66
C ALA A 13 30.72 18.02 -13.32
N ALA A 14 29.98 18.62 -12.39
CA ALA A 14 29.50 17.95 -11.19
C ALA A 14 28.45 16.91 -11.62
N ILE A 15 28.71 15.63 -11.38
CA ILE A 15 27.72 14.57 -11.54
C ILE A 15 27.25 14.18 -10.14
N ALA A 16 26.37 15.00 -9.57
CA ALA A 16 25.57 14.63 -8.41
C ALA A 16 24.26 14.03 -8.91
N THR A 17 24.31 12.79 -9.39
CA THR A 17 23.10 11.98 -9.60
C THR A 17 22.88 11.12 -8.35
N GLY A 18 22.51 11.77 -7.25
CA GLY A 18 21.80 11.10 -6.16
C GLY A 18 20.35 10.92 -6.61
N ALA A 19 20.14 9.94 -7.49
CA ALA A 19 18.81 9.54 -7.90
C ALA A 19 18.04 9.11 -6.65
N CYS A 20 16.88 9.73 -6.42
CA CYS A 20 15.88 9.24 -5.49
C CYS A 20 15.64 7.77 -5.84
N HIS A 21 16.08 6.86 -4.97
CA HIS A 21 15.53 5.52 -4.95
C HIS A 21 14.11 5.67 -4.39
N ASP A 22 13.17 6.06 -5.27
CA ASP A 22 11.78 5.66 -5.10
C ASP A 22 11.81 4.14 -5.06
N THR A 23 11.81 3.64 -3.84
CA THR A 23 11.76 2.22 -3.55
C THR A 23 10.31 1.85 -3.81
N THR A 24 9.92 1.73 -5.08
CA THR A 24 8.81 0.89 -5.48
C THR A 24 9.21 -0.53 -5.10
N HIS A 25 8.93 -0.85 -3.84
CA HIS A 25 8.82 -2.21 -3.36
C HIS A 25 7.57 -2.78 -4.04
N ASP A 26 7.65 -3.02 -5.34
CA ASP A 26 6.80 -3.97 -6.03
C ASP A 26 7.20 -5.36 -5.50
N GLY A 27 6.79 -5.62 -4.27
CA GLY A 27 6.66 -6.98 -3.76
C GLY A 27 5.80 -7.71 -4.76
N ALA A 28 6.41 -8.68 -5.44
CA ALA A 28 5.82 -9.47 -6.50
C ALA A 28 4.32 -9.69 -6.26
N LYS A 29 3.49 -9.07 -7.11
CA LYS A 29 2.04 -9.21 -7.12
C LYS A 29 1.72 -10.67 -7.46
N THR A 30 1.73 -11.53 -6.44
CA THR A 30 0.88 -12.72 -6.47
C THR A 30 -0.53 -12.17 -6.41
N GLU A 31 -1.17 -12.07 -7.56
CA GLU A 31 -2.54 -11.59 -7.68
C GLU A 31 -3.43 -12.59 -6.92
N ALA A 32 -3.68 -12.29 -5.65
CA ALA A 32 -4.45 -13.16 -4.78
C ALA A 32 -5.87 -13.23 -5.33
N LYS A 33 -6.33 -14.44 -5.67
CA LYS A 33 -7.65 -14.66 -6.26
C LYS A 33 -8.75 -13.96 -5.42
N PRO A 34 -9.70 -13.25 -6.02
CA PRO A 34 -10.79 -12.65 -5.26
C PRO A 34 -11.64 -13.70 -4.50
N VAL A 35 -12.08 -13.35 -3.29
CA VAL A 35 -13.12 -14.07 -2.53
C VAL A 35 -14.45 -13.37 -2.79
N ALA A 36 -15.38 -14.06 -3.44
CA ALA A 36 -16.72 -13.55 -3.62
C ALA A 36 -17.56 -13.70 -2.34
N GLY A 37 -18.52 -12.79 -2.14
CA GLY A 37 -19.43 -12.77 -1.01
C GLY A 37 -18.80 -12.28 0.30
N PHE A 38 -19.40 -12.69 1.42
CA PHE A 38 -18.93 -12.34 2.76
C PHE A 38 -17.86 -13.33 3.26
N VAL A 39 -17.11 -12.92 4.27
CA VAL A 39 -16.05 -13.76 4.84
C VAL A 39 -16.62 -14.95 5.60
N THR A 40 -16.37 -16.15 5.09
CA THR A 40 -16.71 -17.42 5.76
C THR A 40 -15.50 -18.08 6.41
N ASP A 41 -14.32 -17.94 5.82
CA ASP A 41 -13.05 -18.39 6.36
C ASP A 41 -12.37 -17.25 7.12
N THR A 42 -12.64 -17.17 8.42
CA THR A 42 -12.11 -16.12 9.29
C THR A 42 -10.60 -16.27 9.51
N ALA A 43 -10.08 -17.49 9.53
CA ALA A 43 -8.64 -17.73 9.73
C ALA A 43 -7.81 -17.24 8.54
N ALA A 44 -8.29 -17.50 7.31
CA ALA A 44 -7.66 -16.96 6.10
C ALA A 44 -7.79 -15.42 6.03
N PHE A 45 -8.89 -14.86 6.52
CA PHE A 45 -9.08 -13.42 6.62
C PHE A 45 -8.10 -12.79 7.61
N ASP A 46 -7.99 -13.33 8.82
CA ASP A 46 -7.07 -12.83 9.85
C ASP A 46 -5.61 -12.87 9.37
N THR A 47 -5.24 -13.95 8.67
CA THR A 47 -3.91 -14.08 8.04
C THR A 47 -3.66 -12.98 7.01
N PHE A 48 -4.69 -12.62 6.21
CA PHE A 48 -4.59 -11.54 5.24
C PHE A 48 -4.45 -10.17 5.93
N ILE A 49 -5.25 -9.88 6.96
CA ILE A 49 -5.15 -8.63 7.74
C ILE A 49 -3.77 -8.51 8.40
N ALA A 50 -3.20 -9.60 8.90
CA ALA A 50 -1.86 -9.62 9.48
C ALA A 50 -0.73 -9.21 8.51
N THR A 51 -0.98 -9.19 7.18
CA THR A 51 -0.03 -8.64 6.19
C THR A 51 -0.03 -7.11 6.10
N HIS A 52 -0.89 -6.45 6.88
CA HIS A 52 -1.13 -5.01 6.87
C HIS A 52 -1.49 -4.47 5.47
N PRO A 53 -2.59 -4.96 4.86
CA PRO A 53 -2.94 -4.61 3.49
C PRO A 53 -3.38 -3.14 3.40
N THR A 54 -3.17 -2.54 2.23
CA THR A 54 -3.81 -1.27 1.89
C THR A 54 -5.31 -1.48 1.62
N PRO A 55 -6.16 -0.44 1.70
CA PRO A 55 -7.56 -0.53 1.31
C PRO A 55 -7.77 -1.07 -0.12
N ALA A 56 -6.89 -0.70 -1.05
CA ALA A 56 -6.94 -1.21 -2.42
C ALA A 56 -6.64 -2.71 -2.50
N GLN A 57 -5.66 -3.21 -1.73
CA GLN A 57 -5.37 -4.65 -1.64
C GLN A 57 -6.52 -5.41 -0.98
N PHE A 58 -7.14 -4.82 0.05
CA PHE A 58 -8.34 -5.37 0.67
C PHE A 58 -9.46 -5.55 -0.36
N HIS A 59 -9.79 -4.50 -1.11
CA HIS A 59 -10.87 -4.54 -2.09
C HIS A 59 -10.58 -5.51 -3.25
N ALA A 60 -9.31 -5.63 -3.67
CA ALA A 60 -8.93 -6.62 -4.68
C ALA A 60 -9.15 -8.07 -4.20
N ARG A 61 -8.90 -8.35 -2.92
CA ARG A 61 -9.03 -9.70 -2.33
C ARG A 61 -10.45 -10.03 -1.88
N TYR A 62 -11.17 -9.06 -1.32
CA TYR A 62 -12.53 -9.18 -0.77
C TYR A 62 -13.46 -8.11 -1.37
N PRO A 63 -13.78 -8.17 -2.68
CA PRO A 63 -14.52 -7.13 -3.39
C PRO A 63 -15.93 -6.89 -2.84
N ASP A 64 -16.56 -7.92 -2.29
CA ASP A 64 -17.94 -7.87 -1.80
C ASP A 64 -18.04 -7.55 -0.29
N VAL A 65 -16.90 -7.41 0.39
CA VAL A 65 -16.85 -7.00 1.80
C VAL A 65 -16.72 -5.49 1.87
N GLN A 66 -17.70 -4.83 2.48
CA GLN A 66 -17.69 -3.40 2.68
C GLN A 66 -16.64 -3.02 3.72
N LEU A 67 -15.57 -2.34 3.30
CA LEU A 67 -14.61 -1.71 4.18
C LEU A 67 -15.16 -0.34 4.61
N VAL A 68 -15.51 -0.18 5.89
CA VAL A 68 -16.15 1.06 6.41
C VAL A 68 -15.10 1.93 7.09
N THR A 69 -14.62 2.96 6.39
CA THR A 69 -13.69 3.93 6.97
C THR A 69 -14.41 5.08 7.68
N PRO A 70 -13.74 5.81 8.60
CA PRO A 70 -14.38 6.86 9.40
C PRO A 70 -15.00 8.01 8.59
N ASP A 71 -14.54 8.23 7.36
CA ASP A 71 -15.03 9.25 6.43
C ASP A 71 -16.28 8.82 5.64
N MET A 72 -16.66 7.54 5.71
CA MET A 72 -17.84 7.02 5.02
C MET A 72 -19.12 7.28 5.80
N VAL A 73 -20.08 7.93 5.14
CA VAL A 73 -21.46 7.99 5.64
C VAL A 73 -22.12 6.63 5.38
N THR A 74 -22.45 5.90 6.44
CA THR A 74 -23.16 4.62 6.36
C THR A 74 -24.48 4.66 7.13
N THR A 75 -25.49 3.92 6.66
CA THR A 75 -26.72 3.68 7.40
C THR A 75 -26.50 2.69 8.53
N MET A 76 -27.24 2.84 9.64
CA MET A 76 -27.27 1.87 10.75
C MET A 76 -28.11 0.63 10.37
N GLU A 77 -27.64 -0.12 9.38
CA GLU A 77 -28.24 -1.38 8.98
C GLU A 77 -27.61 -2.53 9.79
N MET A 78 -28.43 -3.27 10.53
CA MET A 78 -27.99 -4.47 11.26
C MET A 78 -27.69 -5.59 10.25
N ARG A 79 -26.44 -6.06 10.21
CA ARG A 79 -26.04 -7.24 9.42
C ARG A 79 -25.51 -8.31 10.36
N SER A 80 -25.89 -9.56 10.11
CA SER A 80 -25.49 -10.72 10.92
C SER A 80 -24.44 -11.59 10.23
N ASN A 81 -23.83 -11.10 9.15
CA ASN A 81 -22.77 -11.77 8.40
C ASN A 81 -21.51 -10.91 8.35
N ASN A 82 -20.39 -11.52 7.98
CA ASN A 82 -19.09 -10.84 7.86
C ASN A 82 -18.96 -10.09 6.50
N SER A 83 -20.00 -9.33 6.14
CA SER A 83 -20.01 -8.52 4.89
C SER A 83 -19.53 -7.09 5.09
N ARG A 84 -19.28 -6.68 6.34
CA ARG A 84 -18.88 -5.31 6.68
C ARG A 84 -17.76 -5.32 7.70
N TYR A 85 -16.62 -4.76 7.34
CA TYR A 85 -15.42 -4.70 8.16
C TYR A 85 -15.09 -3.25 8.52
N PHE A 86 -14.84 -2.98 9.79
CA PHE A 86 -14.46 -1.68 10.30
C PHE A 86 -12.97 -1.71 10.64
N PRO A 87 -12.09 -1.19 9.77
CA PRO A 87 -10.65 -1.33 9.93
C PRO A 87 -10.09 -0.35 10.96
N GLU A 88 -9.06 -0.80 11.65
CA GLU A 88 -8.08 0.06 12.30
C GLU A 88 -6.96 0.34 11.29
N LEU A 89 -6.57 1.61 11.16
CA LEU A 89 -5.57 2.05 10.19
C LEU A 89 -4.33 2.60 10.91
N ASP A 90 -3.14 2.30 10.39
CA ASP A 90 -1.91 2.94 10.84
C ASP A 90 -1.72 4.36 10.24
N LYS A 91 -0.59 4.98 10.58
CA LYS A 91 -0.23 6.33 10.09
C LYS A 91 -0.08 6.43 8.56
N ASP A 92 0.15 5.31 7.89
CA ASP A 92 0.33 5.22 6.43
C ASP A 92 -0.97 4.75 5.75
N GLY A 93 -2.06 4.57 6.50
CA GLY A 93 -3.36 4.13 6.01
C GLY A 93 -3.46 2.63 5.72
N ARG A 94 -2.54 1.81 6.26
CA ARG A 94 -2.63 0.34 6.15
C ARG A 94 -3.53 -0.23 7.22
N ILE A 95 -4.24 -1.29 6.89
CA ILE A 95 -5.16 -1.97 7.79
C ILE A 95 -4.36 -2.82 8.77
N THR A 96 -4.36 -2.50 10.07
CA THR A 96 -3.65 -3.26 11.11
C THR A 96 -4.56 -4.18 11.92
N GLY A 97 -5.88 -4.01 11.78
CA GLY A 97 -6.87 -4.71 12.58
C GLY A 97 -8.27 -4.19 12.28
N GLY A 98 -9.20 -4.47 13.19
CA GLY A 98 -10.61 -4.11 13.05
C GLY A 98 -11.57 -5.22 13.43
N GLY A 99 -12.84 -5.08 13.06
CA GLY A 99 -13.85 -6.11 13.33
C GLY A 99 -15.08 -6.04 12.43
N PHE A 100 -15.78 -7.17 12.32
CA PHE A 100 -17.08 -7.26 11.65
C PHE A 100 -18.20 -6.77 12.58
N ARG A 101 -19.16 -6.01 12.03
CA ARG A 101 -20.36 -5.51 12.74
C ARG A 101 -21.55 -5.32 11.80
#